data_AF-A0A1Y2FRI7-F1
#
_entry.id   AF-A0A1Y2FRI7-F1
#
_cell.length_a   1.000
_cell.length_b   1.000
_cell.length_c   1.000
_cell.angle_alpha   90.00
_cell.angle_beta   90.00
_cell.angle_gamma   90.00
#
_symmetry.space_group_name_H-M   'P 1'
#
loop_
_entity.id
_entity.type
_entity.pdbx_description
1 polymer ?
#
loop_
_entity_poly.entity_id
_entity_poly.type
_entity_poly.pdbx_seq_one_letter_code
_entity_poly.pdbx_strand_id
1 'polypeptide(L)'
;MNIDIEEINVKSVYTKTAIPTTEYVANPYVGCPHGCQYCYASFMKRFSKHKEDWGSFVDVKFWDKEPPKECKSLMISSVTDPYNPLEKKYKRTQAILQQLLDTHHEDTSLLIITKSDLVLRDLPLIKQFKKPRVAFSINTLDESFKDEMDHAVPIEKRIQAMKTLHNNGIRTICFISPIFPEITDVIAIINKVHPYANYIWLENLQLRGDYKLRILDYIKYSHPKLLPLYEKLYKGTIVKAKAYRREYWSKCWTEIKAFCEKNKIPTDSSGDSSKTRENDLKTTCVYNLLHDGSPAKEINIK
;
A
#
# COMPACT_ATOMS: atom_id res chain seq x y z
N MET A 1 -6.27 23.04 1.37
CA MET A 1 -5.09 22.83 0.51
C MET A 1 -5.56 23.03 -0.91
N ASN A 2 -5.00 23.98 -1.66
CA ASN A 2 -5.33 24.12 -3.08
C ASN A 2 -4.58 23.00 -3.81
N ILE A 3 -5.30 22.04 -4.37
CA ILE A 3 -4.71 20.91 -5.09
C ILE A 3 -4.76 21.28 -6.56
N ASP A 4 -3.61 21.23 -7.23
CA ASP A 4 -3.54 21.41 -8.67
C ASP A 4 -4.10 20.16 -9.36
N ILE A 5 -5.07 20.34 -10.25
CA ILE A 5 -5.79 19.22 -10.87
C ILE A 5 -5.76 19.41 -12.38
N GLU A 6 -5.13 18.47 -13.08
CA GLU A 6 -5.14 18.42 -14.53
C GLU A 6 -5.89 17.18 -15.01
N GLU A 7 -6.66 17.32 -16.09
CA GLU A 7 -7.29 16.20 -16.79
C GLU A 7 -6.44 15.87 -18.02
N ILE A 8 -5.92 14.65 -18.10
CA ILE A 8 -4.99 14.24 -19.14
C ILE A 8 -5.49 13.02 -19.91
N ASN A 9 -5.31 13.03 -21.23
CA ASN A 9 -5.55 11.86 -22.07
C ASN A 9 -4.28 11.02 -22.16
N VAL A 10 -4.39 9.73 -21.84
CA VAL A 10 -3.30 8.76 -21.92
C VAL A 10 -3.69 7.59 -22.81
N LYS A 11 -2.69 6.95 -23.41
CA LYS A 11 -2.93 5.77 -24.24
C LYS A 11 -3.45 4.56 -23.45
N SER A 12 -3.08 4.44 -22.17
CA SER A 12 -3.41 3.29 -21.32
C SER A 12 -3.20 3.66 -19.86
N VAL A 13 -4.01 3.10 -18.97
CA VAL A 13 -3.71 3.07 -17.52
C VAL A 13 -3.04 1.77 -17.08
N TYR A 14 -3.05 0.73 -17.93
CA TYR A 14 -2.45 -0.57 -17.67
C TYR A 14 -0.98 -0.58 -18.09
N THR A 15 -0.11 -0.99 -17.17
CA THR A 15 1.33 -1.13 -17.37
C THR A 15 1.80 -2.49 -16.86
N LYS A 16 2.60 -3.22 -17.65
CA LYS A 16 3.22 -4.46 -17.19
C LYS A 16 4.24 -4.14 -16.10
N THR A 17 4.24 -4.88 -15.00
CA THR A 17 5.08 -4.56 -13.83
C THR A 17 6.08 -5.65 -13.50
N ALA A 18 7.11 -5.28 -12.73
CA ALA A 18 8.07 -6.21 -12.13
C ALA A 18 7.71 -6.55 -10.67
N ILE A 19 6.56 -6.08 -10.17
CA ILE A 19 6.06 -6.45 -8.84
C ILE A 19 5.74 -7.96 -8.86
N PRO A 20 6.38 -8.79 -8.01
CA PRO A 20 6.27 -10.25 -8.10
C PRO A 20 4.85 -10.81 -8.03
N THR A 21 3.92 -10.08 -7.41
CA THR A 21 2.57 -10.55 -7.09
C THR A 21 1.52 -10.21 -8.15
N THR A 22 1.87 -9.51 -9.23
CA THR A 22 0.91 -9.08 -10.26
C THR A 22 1.58 -8.88 -11.63
N GLU A 23 0.89 -9.23 -12.72
CA GLU A 23 1.40 -9.05 -14.08
C GLU A 23 1.29 -7.60 -14.54
N TYR A 24 0.16 -6.97 -14.19
CA TYR A 24 -0.12 -5.58 -14.54
C TYR A 24 -0.43 -4.74 -13.31
N VAL A 25 -0.16 -3.45 -13.44
CA VAL A 25 -0.67 -2.40 -12.57
C VAL A 25 -1.59 -1.47 -13.36
N ALA A 26 -2.63 -0.94 -12.73
CA ALA A 26 -3.42 0.15 -13.25
C ALA A 26 -3.39 1.34 -12.28
N ASN A 27 -3.02 2.52 -12.81
CA ASN A 27 -2.94 3.75 -12.03
C ASN A 27 -3.82 4.83 -12.69
N PRO A 28 -5.05 5.07 -12.19
CA PRO A 28 -5.97 6.04 -12.78
C PRO A 28 -5.56 7.50 -12.56
N TYR A 29 -4.59 7.74 -11.68
CA TYR A 29 -4.09 9.07 -11.33
C TYR A 29 -2.55 9.13 -11.38
N VAL A 30 -2.00 10.35 -11.48
CA VAL A 30 -0.62 10.68 -11.07
C VAL A 30 -0.70 11.69 -9.94
N GLY A 31 0.17 11.57 -8.93
CA GLY A 31 0.00 12.34 -7.70
C GLY A 31 -1.04 11.71 -6.77
N CYS A 32 -1.03 12.11 -5.50
CA CYS A 32 -1.97 11.61 -4.50
C CYS A 32 -2.15 12.63 -3.37
N PRO A 33 -3.38 13.14 -3.16
CA PRO A 33 -3.66 14.22 -2.22
C PRO A 33 -3.63 13.75 -0.75
N HIS A 34 -3.45 12.45 -0.50
CA HIS A 34 -3.13 11.97 0.84
C HIS A 34 -1.80 12.53 1.34
N GLY A 35 -0.88 12.92 0.45
CA GLY A 35 0.31 13.70 0.81
C GLY A 35 1.24 13.02 1.81
N CYS A 36 1.29 11.68 1.83
CA CYS A 36 1.98 10.96 2.90
C CYS A 36 3.45 11.40 3.02
N GLN A 37 3.90 11.75 4.22
CA GLN A 37 5.27 12.21 4.50
C GLN A 37 6.33 11.17 4.10
N TYR A 38 5.97 9.88 4.15
CA TYR A 38 6.80 8.72 3.79
C TYR A 38 6.48 8.14 2.39
N CYS A 39 5.76 8.87 1.53
CA CYS A 39 5.27 8.31 0.27
C CYS A 39 6.43 7.93 -0.65
N TYR A 40 6.65 6.63 -0.84
CA TYR A 40 7.68 6.16 -1.74
C TYR A 40 7.46 6.65 -3.18
N ALA A 41 6.20 6.82 -3.61
CA ALA A 41 5.83 7.25 -4.95
C ALA A 41 6.18 8.72 -5.25
N SER A 42 6.72 9.49 -4.30
CA SER A 42 7.24 10.85 -4.57
C SER A 42 8.24 10.88 -5.72
N PHE A 43 8.97 9.78 -5.97
CA PHE A 43 9.87 9.66 -7.12
C PHE A 43 9.16 9.87 -8.47
N MET A 44 7.85 9.62 -8.56
CA MET A 44 7.07 9.82 -9.78
C MET A 44 7.09 11.27 -10.26
N LYS A 45 7.37 12.24 -9.38
CA LYS A 45 7.54 13.64 -9.78
C LYS A 45 8.55 13.81 -10.91
N ARG A 46 9.64 13.02 -10.92
CA ARG A 46 10.70 13.10 -11.97
C ARG A 46 10.21 12.71 -13.37
N PHE A 47 9.06 12.03 -13.44
CA PHE A 47 8.41 11.63 -14.69
C PHE A 47 7.18 12.48 -15.02
N SER A 48 6.93 13.52 -14.21
CA SER A 48 5.83 14.47 -14.40
C SER A 48 6.37 15.85 -14.78
N LYS A 49 5.50 16.76 -15.19
CA LYS A 49 5.85 18.16 -15.46
C LYS A 49 5.63 19.08 -14.24
N HIS A 50 5.15 18.52 -13.13
CA HIS A 50 4.83 19.27 -11.92
C HIS A 50 6.06 19.80 -11.20
N LYS A 51 5.96 21.06 -10.76
CA LYS A 51 6.93 21.70 -9.86
C LYS A 51 6.46 21.64 -8.41
N GLU A 52 5.14 21.57 -8.22
CA GLU A 52 4.40 21.46 -6.97
C GLU A 52 4.88 20.27 -6.13
N ASP A 53 4.83 20.39 -4.80
CA ASP A 53 5.21 19.30 -3.90
C ASP A 53 4.31 18.08 -4.06
N TRP A 54 4.88 16.88 -3.87
CA TRP A 54 4.11 15.64 -3.88
C TRP A 54 3.04 15.69 -2.78
N GLY A 55 1.78 15.47 -3.17
CA GLY A 55 0.63 15.70 -2.30
C GLY A 55 -0.21 16.92 -2.68
N SER A 56 0.34 17.83 -3.49
CA SER A 56 -0.31 19.10 -3.85
C SER A 56 -0.82 19.14 -5.30
N PHE A 57 -0.68 18.05 -6.06
CA PHE A 57 -1.21 17.93 -7.43
C PHE A 57 -1.82 16.54 -7.67
N VAL A 58 -2.74 16.46 -8.62
CA VAL A 58 -3.28 15.22 -9.17
C VAL A 58 -3.58 15.35 -10.66
N ASP A 59 -2.97 14.49 -11.47
CA ASP A 59 -3.39 14.26 -12.85
C ASP A 59 -4.48 13.19 -12.89
N VAL A 60 -5.65 13.52 -13.43
CA VAL A 60 -6.75 12.59 -13.68
C VAL A 60 -6.60 12.02 -15.08
N LYS A 61 -6.40 10.71 -15.19
CA LYS A 61 -6.21 10.07 -16.48
C LYS A 61 -7.52 9.67 -17.12
N PHE A 62 -7.66 10.00 -18.40
CA PHE A 62 -8.67 9.48 -19.32
C PHE A 62 -7.98 8.60 -20.36
N TRP A 63 -8.61 7.49 -20.73
CA TRP A 63 -8.03 6.49 -21.63
C TRP A 63 -9.14 5.80 -22.41
N ASP A 64 -8.82 5.38 -23.63
CA ASP A 64 -9.73 4.60 -24.48
C ASP A 64 -9.30 3.14 -24.63
N LYS A 65 -8.04 2.84 -24.33
CA LYS A 65 -7.49 1.50 -24.53
C LYS A 65 -8.08 0.50 -23.54
N GLU A 66 -8.53 -0.63 -24.07
CA GLU A 66 -9.00 -1.78 -23.31
C GLU A 66 -7.88 -2.44 -22.47
N PRO A 67 -8.24 -3.22 -21.45
CA PRO A 67 -7.30 -4.05 -20.71
C PRO A 67 -6.51 -4.98 -21.66
N PRO A 68 -5.28 -5.40 -21.28
CA PRO A 68 -4.56 -6.43 -22.02
C PRO A 68 -5.38 -7.71 -22.11
N LYS A 69 -5.54 -8.27 -23.33
CA LYS A 69 -6.32 -9.51 -23.58
C LYS A 69 -6.01 -10.66 -22.61
N GLU A 70 -4.73 -10.79 -22.23
CA GLU A 70 -4.30 -11.71 -21.19
C GLU A 70 -3.86 -10.90 -19.96
N CYS A 71 -4.75 -10.82 -18.97
CA CYS A 71 -4.49 -10.17 -17.69
C CYS A 71 -4.85 -11.13 -16.54
N LYS A 72 -3.93 -12.01 -16.15
CA LYS A 72 -4.21 -13.01 -15.08
C LYS A 72 -4.23 -12.36 -13.71
N SER A 73 -3.49 -11.27 -13.52
CA SER A 73 -3.45 -10.50 -12.28
C SER A 73 -3.28 -9.01 -12.55
N LEU A 74 -4.04 -8.22 -11.80
CA LEU A 74 -4.05 -6.77 -11.88
C LEU A 74 -4.04 -6.16 -10.49
N MET A 75 -3.09 -5.27 -10.25
CA MET A 75 -3.07 -4.40 -9.08
C MET A 75 -3.52 -2.99 -9.47
N ILE A 76 -4.62 -2.53 -8.89
CA ILE A 76 -4.98 -1.12 -8.92
C ILE A 76 -4.31 -0.48 -7.71
N SER A 77 -3.60 0.66 -7.90
CA SER A 77 -2.84 1.38 -6.85
C SER A 77 -1.39 0.93 -6.66
N SER A 78 -0.52 1.07 -7.68
CA SER A 78 0.91 0.93 -7.39
C SER A 78 1.50 2.25 -6.87
N VAL A 79 1.25 3.39 -7.52
CA VAL A 79 1.95 4.67 -7.23
C VAL A 79 1.03 5.83 -6.83
N THR A 80 -0.26 5.57 -6.66
CA THR A 80 -1.28 6.55 -6.22
C THR A 80 -2.38 5.81 -5.48
N ASP A 81 -3.17 6.48 -4.64
CA ASP A 81 -4.37 5.88 -4.06
C ASP A 81 -5.56 6.02 -5.05
N PRO A 82 -6.18 4.90 -5.48
CA PRO A 82 -7.28 4.89 -6.43
C PRO A 82 -8.56 5.51 -5.87
N TYR A 83 -8.72 5.51 -4.54
CA TYR A 83 -9.87 6.05 -3.84
C TYR A 83 -9.53 7.33 -3.06
N ASN A 84 -8.57 8.09 -3.56
CA ASN A 84 -8.33 9.45 -3.09
C ASN A 84 -9.58 10.34 -3.23
N PRO A 85 -9.68 11.49 -2.54
CA PRO A 85 -10.88 12.33 -2.52
C PRO A 85 -11.45 12.71 -3.90
N LEU A 86 -10.63 12.86 -4.94
CA LEU A 86 -11.08 13.20 -6.30
C LEU A 86 -11.86 12.06 -6.97
N GLU A 87 -11.65 10.81 -6.54
CA GLU A 87 -12.38 9.64 -7.05
C GLU A 87 -13.90 9.75 -6.81
N LYS A 88 -14.35 10.55 -5.83
CA LYS A 88 -15.77 10.83 -5.62
C LYS A 88 -16.42 11.50 -6.84
N LYS A 89 -15.69 12.40 -7.49
CA LYS A 89 -16.12 13.14 -8.68
C LYS A 89 -15.81 12.35 -9.95
N TYR A 90 -14.55 11.91 -10.09
CA TYR A 90 -14.02 11.44 -11.37
C TYR A 90 -14.29 9.97 -11.67
N LYS A 91 -14.51 9.14 -10.64
CA LYS A 91 -14.89 7.73 -10.78
C LYS A 91 -13.96 6.93 -11.71
N ARG A 92 -12.66 7.25 -11.75
CA ARG A 92 -11.73 6.60 -12.67
C ARG A 92 -11.42 5.17 -12.23
N THR A 93 -11.33 4.91 -10.94
CA THR A 93 -11.21 3.52 -10.46
C THR A 93 -12.46 2.71 -10.77
N GLN A 94 -13.64 3.29 -10.59
CA GLN A 94 -14.89 2.66 -11.02
C GLN A 94 -14.87 2.36 -12.53
N ALA A 95 -14.38 3.27 -13.36
CA ALA A 95 -14.24 3.06 -14.80
C ALA A 95 -13.29 1.90 -15.15
N ILE A 96 -12.18 1.73 -14.42
CA ILE A 96 -11.30 0.55 -14.57
C ILE A 96 -12.05 -0.74 -14.26
N LEU A 97 -12.78 -0.78 -13.15
CA LEU A 97 -13.54 -1.96 -12.73
C LEU A 97 -14.63 -2.31 -13.74
N GLN A 98 -15.38 -1.31 -14.22
CA GLN A 98 -16.42 -1.51 -15.23
C GLN A 98 -15.82 -2.01 -16.55
N GLN A 99 -14.74 -1.39 -17.03
CA GLN A 99 -14.09 -1.79 -18.28
C GLN A 99 -13.58 -3.24 -18.23
N LEU A 100 -13.04 -3.68 -17.09
CA LEU A 100 -12.63 -5.09 -16.91
C LEU A 100 -13.82 -6.04 -17.03
N LEU A 101 -14.95 -5.72 -16.39
CA LEU A 101 -16.15 -6.55 -16.44
C LEU A 101 -16.78 -6.56 -17.85
N ASP A 102 -16.88 -5.41 -18.51
CA ASP A 102 -17.41 -5.27 -19.86
C ASP A 102 -16.57 -6.02 -20.90
N THR A 103 -15.29 -6.27 -20.61
CA THR A 103 -14.35 -6.98 -21.48
C THR A 103 -14.05 -8.41 -21.00
N HIS A 104 -14.90 -8.97 -20.13
CA HIS A 104 -14.83 -10.35 -19.65
C HIS A 104 -13.54 -10.72 -18.88
N HIS A 105 -13.05 -9.80 -18.04
CA HIS A 105 -11.88 -10.00 -17.16
C HIS A 105 -12.26 -10.32 -15.70
N GLU A 106 -13.46 -10.84 -15.42
CA GLU A 106 -13.89 -11.22 -14.07
C GLU A 106 -13.00 -12.30 -13.42
N ASP A 107 -12.28 -13.08 -14.23
CA ASP A 107 -11.31 -14.09 -13.81
C ASP A 107 -9.94 -13.52 -13.39
N THR A 108 -9.68 -12.24 -13.64
CA THR A 108 -8.44 -11.58 -13.23
C THR A 108 -8.32 -11.58 -11.70
N SER A 109 -7.15 -11.98 -11.19
CA SER A 109 -6.78 -11.80 -9.79
C SER A 109 -6.60 -10.31 -9.50
N LEU A 110 -7.68 -9.68 -9.01
CA LEU A 110 -7.76 -8.27 -8.74
C LEU A 110 -7.23 -7.95 -7.33
N LEU A 111 -6.29 -7.02 -7.23
CA LEU A 111 -5.81 -6.45 -5.97
C LEU A 111 -5.99 -4.94 -5.99
N ILE A 112 -6.73 -4.41 -5.03
CA ILE A 112 -6.89 -2.98 -4.79
C ILE A 112 -6.16 -2.63 -3.49
N ILE A 113 -5.32 -1.61 -3.49
CA ILE A 113 -4.68 -1.08 -2.28
C ILE A 113 -5.21 0.34 -2.04
N THR A 114 -5.64 0.66 -0.82
CA THR A 114 -6.15 2.00 -0.50
C THR A 114 -5.99 2.37 0.97
N LYS A 115 -6.14 3.65 1.28
CA LYS A 115 -6.33 4.23 2.62
C LYS A 115 -7.75 4.75 2.84
N SER A 116 -8.69 4.48 1.94
CA SER A 116 -10.01 5.14 1.88
C SER A 116 -11.17 4.17 2.02
N ASP A 117 -12.21 4.57 2.75
CA ASP A 117 -13.49 3.86 2.85
C ASP A 117 -14.37 4.00 1.59
N LEU A 118 -14.01 4.91 0.67
CA LEU A 118 -14.73 5.13 -0.59
C LEU A 118 -14.79 3.89 -1.49
N VAL A 119 -13.87 2.93 -1.30
CA VAL A 119 -13.89 1.62 -1.98
C VAL A 119 -15.22 0.88 -1.80
N LEU A 120 -15.94 1.12 -0.70
CA LEU A 120 -17.26 0.51 -0.46
C LEU A 120 -18.30 0.90 -1.51
N ARG A 121 -18.17 2.06 -2.16
CA ARG A 121 -19.04 2.49 -3.27
C ARG A 121 -19.05 1.46 -4.40
N ASP A 122 -17.88 0.89 -4.69
CA ASP A 122 -17.67 0.00 -5.83
C ASP A 122 -17.76 -1.47 -5.44
N LEU A 123 -18.17 -1.78 -4.20
CA LEU A 123 -18.41 -3.15 -3.74
C LEU A 123 -19.30 -3.97 -4.70
N PRO A 124 -20.41 -3.44 -5.29
CA PRO A 124 -21.19 -4.19 -6.26
C PRO A 124 -20.41 -4.63 -7.52
N LEU A 125 -19.42 -3.85 -7.95
CA LEU A 125 -18.53 -4.23 -9.06
C LEU A 125 -17.46 -5.20 -8.59
N ILE A 126 -16.83 -4.93 -7.44
CA ILE A 126 -15.77 -5.77 -6.88
C ILE A 126 -16.26 -7.20 -6.62
N LYS A 127 -17.52 -7.40 -6.22
CA LYS A 127 -18.11 -8.74 -6.00
C LYS A 127 -18.27 -9.58 -7.27
N GLN A 128 -18.20 -8.98 -8.45
CA GLN A 128 -18.33 -9.71 -9.72
C GLN A 128 -17.03 -10.41 -10.13
N PHE A 129 -15.89 -9.99 -9.59
CA PHE A 129 -14.62 -10.67 -9.81
C PHE A 129 -14.58 -12.00 -9.04
N LYS A 130 -13.96 -13.04 -9.62
CA LYS A 130 -13.81 -14.35 -8.96
C LYS A 130 -12.75 -14.36 -7.86
N LYS A 131 -11.75 -13.46 -7.95
CA LYS A 131 -10.59 -13.42 -7.04
C LYS A 131 -10.25 -11.99 -6.52
N PRO A 132 -11.22 -11.19 -6.03
CA PRO A 132 -10.96 -9.84 -5.55
C PRO A 132 -10.26 -9.87 -4.19
N ARG A 133 -9.24 -9.01 -4.07
CA ARG A 133 -8.57 -8.69 -2.82
C ARG A 133 -8.55 -7.18 -2.62
N VAL A 134 -8.84 -6.73 -1.41
CA VAL A 134 -8.73 -5.32 -1.03
C VAL A 134 -7.81 -5.18 0.17
N ALA A 135 -6.77 -4.38 0.01
CA ALA A 135 -5.80 -4.08 1.04
C ALA A 135 -5.97 -2.65 1.58
N PHE A 136 -5.96 -2.51 2.90
CA PHE A 136 -5.98 -1.23 3.60
C PHE A 136 -4.62 -0.93 4.20
N SER A 137 -4.04 0.24 3.91
CA SER A 137 -2.83 0.67 4.64
C SER A 137 -3.19 1.15 6.05
N ILE A 138 -2.75 0.39 7.06
CA ILE A 138 -2.94 0.68 8.49
C ILE A 138 -1.59 0.48 9.18
N ASN A 139 -0.81 1.55 9.31
CA ASN A 139 0.54 1.52 9.89
C ASN A 139 0.59 2.02 11.35
N THR A 140 -0.55 2.41 11.91
CA THR A 140 -0.70 2.87 13.30
C THR A 140 -2.16 2.68 13.75
N LEU A 141 -2.38 2.69 15.07
CA LEU A 141 -3.71 2.88 15.68
C LEU A 141 -3.84 4.26 16.38
N ASP A 142 -2.81 5.11 16.28
CA ASP A 142 -2.78 6.47 16.81
C ASP A 142 -3.15 7.47 15.70
N GLU A 143 -4.31 8.12 15.84
CA GLU A 143 -4.80 9.12 14.89
C GLU A 143 -3.89 10.36 14.83
N SER A 144 -3.23 10.71 15.93
CA SER A 144 -2.30 11.86 15.97
C SER A 144 -1.10 11.59 15.05
N PHE A 145 -0.49 10.41 15.18
CA PHE A 145 0.57 9.98 14.27
C PHE A 145 0.07 9.89 12.82
N LYS A 146 -1.15 9.38 12.59
CA LYS A 146 -1.74 9.34 11.24
C LYS A 146 -1.87 10.74 10.64
N ASP A 147 -2.39 11.70 11.39
CA ASP A 147 -2.61 13.07 10.91
C ASP A 147 -1.30 13.86 10.68
N GLU A 148 -0.23 13.53 11.42
CA GLU A 148 1.11 14.04 11.14
C GLU A 148 1.70 13.44 9.85
N MET A 149 1.28 12.23 9.49
CA MET A 149 1.85 11.48 8.37
C MET A 149 1.08 11.59 7.06
N ASP A 150 -0.25 11.60 7.07
CA ASP A 150 -1.11 11.61 5.88
C ASP A 150 -2.44 12.33 6.10
N HIS A 151 -3.07 12.75 5.00
CA HIS A 151 -4.39 13.37 4.97
C HIS A 151 -5.50 12.41 4.53
N ALA A 152 -5.27 11.10 4.64
CA ALA A 152 -6.29 10.11 4.32
C ALA A 152 -7.31 9.98 5.46
N VAL A 153 -8.37 9.19 5.25
CA VAL A 153 -9.45 9.06 6.24
C VAL A 153 -8.94 8.46 7.57
N PRO A 154 -9.65 8.70 8.70
CA PRO A 154 -9.32 8.11 9.99
C PRO A 154 -9.11 6.60 9.94
N ILE A 155 -8.23 6.09 10.79
CA ILE A 155 -7.86 4.67 10.89
C ILE A 155 -9.10 3.80 11.10
N GLU A 156 -10.00 4.22 11.99
CA GLU A 156 -11.22 3.46 12.27
C GLU A 156 -12.12 3.33 11.04
N LYS A 157 -12.18 4.34 10.15
CA LYS A 157 -12.93 4.22 8.89
C LYS A 157 -12.31 3.17 7.96
N ARG A 158 -10.97 3.07 7.93
CA ARG A 158 -10.26 2.03 7.15
C ARG A 158 -10.60 0.63 7.70
N ILE A 159 -10.58 0.47 9.03
CA ILE A 159 -10.92 -0.81 9.70
C ILE A 159 -12.38 -1.19 9.47
N GLN A 160 -13.32 -0.25 9.58
CA GLN A 160 -14.73 -0.53 9.33
C GLN A 160 -15.01 -0.88 7.86
N ALA A 161 -14.37 -0.20 6.91
CA ALA A 161 -14.48 -0.56 5.50
C ALA A 161 -13.93 -1.96 5.23
N MET A 162 -12.77 -2.30 5.81
CA MET A 162 -12.22 -3.65 5.75
C MET A 162 -13.20 -4.69 6.32
N LYS A 163 -13.78 -4.43 7.50
CA LYS A 163 -14.78 -5.33 8.11
C LYS A 163 -16.00 -5.53 7.22
N THR A 164 -16.53 -4.46 6.63
CA THR A 164 -17.67 -4.54 5.70
C THR A 164 -17.35 -5.37 4.46
N LEU A 165 -16.17 -5.20 3.88
CA LEU A 165 -15.71 -6.00 2.73
C LEU A 165 -15.54 -7.47 3.09
N HIS A 166 -14.91 -7.76 4.24
CA HIS A 166 -14.71 -9.11 4.74
C HIS A 166 -16.05 -9.83 4.95
N ASN A 167 -17.01 -9.16 5.61
CA ASN A 167 -18.37 -9.70 5.81
C ASN A 167 -19.14 -9.92 4.50
N ASN A 168 -18.72 -9.28 3.41
CA ASN A 168 -19.28 -9.46 2.08
C ASN A 168 -18.54 -10.53 1.24
N GLY A 169 -17.64 -11.29 1.85
CA GLY A 169 -16.88 -12.36 1.20
C GLY A 169 -15.69 -11.88 0.37
N ILE A 170 -15.34 -10.59 0.44
CA ILE A 170 -14.14 -10.07 -0.20
C ILE A 170 -12.92 -10.39 0.66
N ARG A 171 -11.86 -10.94 0.05
CA ARG A 171 -10.61 -11.19 0.78
C ARG A 171 -9.95 -9.87 1.15
N THR A 172 -9.74 -9.66 2.44
CA THR A 172 -9.18 -8.42 2.97
C THR A 172 -7.75 -8.58 3.43
N ILE A 173 -6.98 -7.50 3.30
CA ILE A 173 -5.58 -7.45 3.70
C ILE A 173 -5.38 -6.21 4.58
N CYS A 174 -4.86 -6.39 5.78
CA CYS A 174 -4.29 -5.28 6.54
C CYS A 174 -2.84 -5.11 6.12
N PHE A 175 -2.52 -4.03 5.41
CA PHE A 175 -1.16 -3.72 4.99
C PHE A 175 -0.51 -2.76 5.98
N ILE A 176 0.30 -3.30 6.89
CA ILE A 176 1.08 -2.54 7.87
C ILE A 176 2.34 -2.04 7.15
N SER A 177 2.17 -0.92 6.45
CA SER A 177 3.22 -0.29 5.63
C SER A 177 3.18 1.24 5.73
N PRO A 178 4.30 1.89 6.07
CA PRO A 178 5.55 1.30 6.57
C PRO A 178 5.50 1.08 8.09
N ILE A 179 6.23 0.08 8.59
CA ILE A 179 6.50 -0.09 10.03
C ILE A 179 7.57 0.93 10.44
N PHE A 180 7.21 1.90 11.27
CA PHE A 180 8.16 2.84 11.87
C PHE A 180 8.79 2.22 13.13
N PRO A 181 10.14 2.06 13.18
CA PRO A 181 10.85 1.56 14.37
C PRO A 181 10.44 2.28 15.66
N GLU A 182 10.06 1.50 16.67
CA GLU A 182 9.60 1.95 18.00
C GLU A 182 8.37 2.88 18.02
N ILE A 183 7.68 3.07 16.88
CA ILE A 183 6.46 3.91 16.79
C ILE A 183 5.25 3.06 16.36
N THR A 184 5.42 2.21 15.34
CA THR A 184 4.34 1.32 14.89
C THR A 184 4.21 0.12 15.83
N ASP A 185 3.13 0.06 16.61
CA ASP A 185 2.77 -1.13 17.38
C ASP A 185 2.12 -2.18 16.49
N VAL A 186 2.96 -3.01 15.85
CA VAL A 186 2.52 -4.06 14.93
C VAL A 186 1.62 -5.08 15.62
N ILE A 187 1.93 -5.45 16.87
CA ILE A 187 1.18 -6.46 17.61
C ILE A 187 -0.23 -5.96 17.94
N ALA A 188 -0.37 -4.71 18.39
CA ALA A 188 -1.68 -4.11 18.63
C ALA A 188 -2.52 -4.03 17.36
N ILE A 189 -1.91 -3.66 16.22
CA ILE A 189 -2.61 -3.65 14.92
C ILE A 189 -3.08 -5.06 14.56
N ILE A 190 -2.20 -6.08 14.62
CA ILE A 190 -2.56 -7.49 14.35
C ILE A 190 -3.73 -7.91 15.23
N ASN A 191 -3.63 -7.67 16.54
CA ASN A 191 -4.66 -8.05 17.49
C ASN A 191 -6.02 -7.42 17.16
N LYS A 192 -6.03 -6.14 16.75
CA LYS A 192 -7.25 -5.41 16.37
C LYS A 192 -7.87 -5.93 15.07
N VAL A 193 -7.06 -6.28 14.07
CA VAL A 193 -7.55 -6.50 12.69
C VAL A 193 -7.65 -7.95 12.27
N HIS A 194 -6.95 -8.88 12.93
CA HIS A 194 -6.94 -10.29 12.52
C HIS A 194 -8.35 -10.90 12.35
N PRO A 195 -9.41 -10.58 13.13
CA PRO A 195 -10.72 -11.19 12.91
C PRO A 195 -11.38 -10.80 11.58
N TYR A 196 -10.89 -9.75 10.93
CA TYR A 196 -11.48 -9.17 9.71
C TYR A 196 -10.46 -9.02 8.57
N ALA A 197 -9.26 -9.59 8.73
CA ALA A 197 -8.20 -9.57 7.74
C ALA A 197 -7.83 -11.02 7.39
N ASN A 198 -8.00 -11.41 6.12
CA ASN A 198 -7.52 -12.70 5.63
C ASN A 198 -5.99 -12.73 5.59
N TYR A 199 -5.38 -11.56 5.37
CA TYR A 199 -3.93 -11.41 5.36
C TYR A 199 -3.48 -10.19 6.14
N ILE A 200 -2.32 -10.30 6.77
CA ILE A 200 -1.60 -9.17 7.34
C ILE A 200 -0.28 -9.08 6.60
N TRP A 201 -0.07 -7.99 5.89
CA TRP A 201 1.15 -7.75 5.13
C TRP A 201 2.02 -6.77 5.89
N LEU A 202 3.29 -7.11 6.05
CA LEU A 202 4.25 -6.31 6.82
C LEU A 202 5.33 -5.76 5.89
N GLU A 203 5.52 -4.45 5.91
CA GLU A 203 6.61 -3.80 5.19
C GLU A 203 7.40 -2.88 6.11
N ASN A 204 8.71 -3.11 6.14
CA ASN A 204 9.66 -2.31 6.92
C ASN A 204 9.79 -0.90 6.34
N LEU A 205 9.93 0.11 7.20
CA LEU A 205 10.27 1.45 6.74
C LEU A 205 11.60 1.45 5.98
N GLN A 206 11.52 1.85 4.72
CA GLN A 206 12.67 2.12 3.88
C GLN A 206 12.76 3.63 3.72
N LEU A 207 13.95 4.20 3.98
CA LEU A 207 14.19 5.62 3.74
C LEU A 207 15.08 5.82 2.52
N ARG A 208 14.50 6.37 1.47
CA ARG A 208 15.16 6.63 0.18
C ARG A 208 14.74 8.00 -0.35
N GLY A 209 15.46 8.49 -1.36
CA GLY A 209 15.08 9.70 -2.08
C GLY A 209 14.87 10.92 -1.19
N ASP A 210 13.91 11.75 -1.58
CA ASP A 210 13.57 13.04 -0.99
C ASP A 210 12.87 12.92 0.38
N TYR A 211 12.01 11.92 0.56
CA TYR A 211 11.28 11.75 1.82
C TYR A 211 12.16 11.26 2.99
N LYS A 212 13.36 10.73 2.72
CA LYS A 212 14.30 10.30 3.78
C LYS A 212 14.61 11.43 4.76
N LEU A 213 14.96 12.61 4.25
CA LEU A 213 15.32 13.75 5.12
C LEU A 213 14.10 14.21 5.91
N ARG A 214 12.95 14.29 5.24
CA ARG A 214 11.67 14.65 5.86
C ARG A 214 11.33 13.77 7.07
N ILE A 215 11.47 12.45 6.92
CA ILE A 215 11.23 11.51 8.02
C ILE A 215 12.29 11.62 9.11
N LEU A 216 13.58 11.76 8.77
CA LEU A 216 14.63 11.93 9.79
C LEU A 216 14.47 13.23 10.59
N ASP A 217 14.04 14.32 9.93
CA ASP A 217 13.73 15.58 10.59
C ASP A 217 12.49 15.44 11.48
N TYR A 218 11.43 14.79 10.99
CA TYR A 218 10.27 14.46 11.81
C TYR A 218 10.67 13.69 13.09
N ILE A 219 11.50 12.64 12.96
CA ILE A 219 12.00 11.89 14.12
C ILE A 219 12.84 12.77 15.04
N LYS A 220 13.69 13.65 14.51
CA LYS A 220 14.50 14.56 15.32
C LYS A 220 13.65 15.51 16.16
N TYR A 221 12.55 16.04 15.61
CA TYR A 221 11.73 17.06 16.29
C TYR A 221 10.62 16.45 17.14
N SER A 222 9.89 15.46 16.63
CA SER A 222 8.74 14.86 17.32
C SER A 222 9.13 13.70 18.23
N HIS A 223 10.21 12.96 17.90
CA HIS A 223 10.66 11.77 18.64
C HIS A 223 12.16 11.81 18.95
N PRO A 224 12.71 12.88 19.58
CA PRO A 224 14.16 13.08 19.71
C PRO A 224 14.89 11.92 20.39
N LYS A 225 14.22 11.20 21.29
CA LYS A 225 14.75 10.00 21.97
C LYS A 225 15.02 8.83 21.00
N LEU A 226 14.28 8.76 19.88
CA LEU A 226 14.43 7.72 18.86
C LEU A 226 15.49 8.08 17.81
N LEU A 227 15.92 9.34 17.73
CA LEU A 227 16.89 9.77 16.71
C LEU A 227 18.16 8.89 16.67
N PRO A 228 18.83 8.53 17.79
CA PRO A 228 20.00 7.67 17.74
C PRO A 228 19.75 6.30 17.09
N LEU A 229 18.55 5.73 17.27
CA LEU A 229 18.15 4.48 16.60
C LEU A 229 18.04 4.69 15.09
N TYR A 230 17.33 5.74 14.66
CA TYR A 230 17.14 6.03 13.23
C TYR A 230 18.46 6.38 12.54
N GLU A 231 19.40 7.03 13.23
CA GLU A 231 20.74 7.30 12.70
C GLU A 231 21.54 6.01 12.48
N LYS A 232 21.49 5.06 13.43
CA LYS A 232 22.10 3.73 13.27
C LYS A 232 21.47 2.96 12.11
N LEU A 233 20.15 3.02 11.99
CA LEU A 233 19.42 2.35 10.91
C LEU A 233 19.69 2.98 9.53
N TYR A 234 19.80 4.31 9.42
CA TYR A 234 19.71 4.98 8.11
C TYR A 234 20.84 5.98 7.74
N LYS A 235 21.72 6.40 8.67
CA LYS A 235 22.83 7.35 8.39
C LYS A 235 24.22 6.71 8.27
N GLY A 236 24.46 5.52 8.82
CA GLY A 236 25.77 4.86 8.79
C GLY A 236 26.25 4.44 7.39
N THR A 237 27.53 4.03 7.27
CA THR A 237 28.06 3.46 6.01
C THR A 237 27.14 2.34 5.51
N ILE A 238 26.94 2.26 4.19
CA ILE A 238 25.96 1.36 3.57
C ILE A 238 26.06 -0.06 4.14
N VAL A 239 27.28 -0.56 4.37
CA VAL A 239 27.55 -1.90 4.91
C VAL A 239 27.13 -2.04 6.38
N LYS A 240 27.61 -1.17 7.28
CA LYS A 240 27.31 -1.26 8.72
C LYS A 240 25.82 -1.02 9.00
N ALA A 241 25.23 -0.01 8.36
CA ALA A 241 23.81 0.27 8.48
C ALA A 241 22.94 -0.88 7.92
N LYS A 242 23.38 -1.55 6.85
CA LYS A 242 22.66 -2.72 6.30
C LYS A 242 22.67 -3.91 7.25
N ALA A 243 23.80 -4.22 7.88
CA ALA A 243 23.89 -5.29 8.86
C ALA A 243 22.99 -5.01 10.08
N TYR A 244 23.08 -3.81 10.65
CA TYR A 244 22.27 -3.41 11.79
C TYR A 244 20.76 -3.40 11.47
N ARG A 245 20.35 -2.86 10.31
CA ARG A 245 18.94 -2.93 9.86
C ARG A 245 18.46 -4.36 9.74
N ARG A 246 19.27 -5.26 9.17
CA ARG A 246 18.89 -6.68 9.03
C ARG A 246 18.64 -7.33 10.38
N GLU A 247 19.53 -7.09 11.35
CA GLU A 247 19.39 -7.60 12.71
C GLU A 247 18.14 -7.04 13.41
N TYR A 248 17.93 -5.71 13.35
CA TYR A 248 16.75 -5.05 13.91
C TYR A 248 15.45 -5.66 13.38
N TRP A 249 15.32 -5.73 12.05
CA TRP A 249 14.13 -6.27 11.40
C TRP A 249 13.96 -7.78 11.62
N SER A 250 15.05 -8.53 11.77
CA SER A 250 14.99 -9.93 12.17
C SER A 250 14.42 -10.09 13.57
N LYS A 251 14.82 -9.22 14.51
CA LYS A 251 14.30 -9.24 15.88
C LYS A 251 12.80 -8.89 15.92
N CYS A 252 12.39 -7.83 15.22
CA CYS A 252 10.97 -7.46 15.10
C CYS A 252 10.15 -8.62 14.54
N TRP A 253 10.65 -9.29 13.50
CA TRP A 253 9.96 -10.45 12.93
C TRP A 253 9.83 -11.61 13.91
N THR A 254 10.88 -11.92 14.68
CA THR A 254 10.83 -12.96 15.73
C THR A 254 9.73 -12.68 16.76
N GLU A 255 9.61 -11.43 17.21
CA GLU A 255 8.57 -11.03 18.18
C GLU A 255 7.16 -11.17 17.60
N ILE A 256 6.96 -10.70 16.37
CA ILE A 256 5.68 -10.85 15.65
C ILE A 256 5.34 -12.33 15.45
N LYS A 257 6.32 -13.14 15.05
CA LYS A 257 6.13 -14.58 14.84
C LYS A 257 5.72 -15.28 16.14
N ALA A 258 6.39 -14.99 17.26
CA ALA A 258 6.04 -15.54 18.56
C ALA A 258 4.60 -15.16 18.98
N PHE A 259 4.18 -13.91 18.73
CA PHE A 259 2.80 -13.49 18.94
C PHE A 259 1.82 -14.27 18.06
N CYS A 260 2.11 -14.41 16.77
CA CYS A 260 1.26 -15.14 15.83
C CYS A 260 1.14 -16.63 16.22
N GLU A 261 2.24 -17.28 16.59
CA GLU A 261 2.28 -18.67 17.07
C GLU A 261 1.40 -18.85 18.32
N LYS A 262 1.52 -17.95 19.30
CA LYS A 262 0.68 -17.97 20.52
C LYS A 262 -0.81 -17.84 20.22
N ASN A 263 -1.18 -17.09 19.18
CA ASN A 263 -2.57 -16.83 18.79
C ASN A 263 -3.06 -17.75 17.65
N LYS A 264 -2.29 -18.77 17.26
CA LYS A 264 -2.62 -19.71 16.17
C LYS A 264 -2.88 -18.99 14.83
N ILE A 265 -2.17 -17.90 14.58
CA ILE A 265 -2.16 -17.16 13.31
C ILE A 265 -1.01 -17.72 12.47
N PRO A 266 -1.27 -18.38 11.32
CA PRO A 266 -0.23 -18.79 10.39
C PRO A 266 0.71 -17.64 9.98
N THR A 267 1.99 -17.95 9.81
CA THR A 267 3.01 -16.99 9.34
C THR A 267 3.67 -17.48 8.07
N ASP A 268 3.89 -16.58 7.11
CA ASP A 268 4.64 -16.84 5.88
C ASP A 268 5.77 -15.81 5.72
N SER A 269 7.01 -16.30 5.62
CA SER A 269 8.21 -15.48 5.40
C SER A 269 8.78 -15.61 3.98
N SER A 270 8.11 -16.33 3.09
CA SER A 270 8.55 -16.53 1.71
C SER A 270 8.37 -15.29 0.83
N GLY A 271 7.61 -14.29 1.31
CA GLY A 271 7.31 -13.07 0.56
C GLY A 271 6.40 -13.30 -0.64
N ASP A 272 5.80 -14.48 -0.78
CA ASP A 272 4.99 -14.87 -1.93
C ASP A 272 3.51 -14.98 -1.54
N SER A 273 2.78 -13.88 -1.68
CA SER A 273 1.32 -13.89 -1.45
C SER A 273 0.54 -14.79 -2.40
N SER A 274 1.14 -15.30 -3.49
CA SER A 274 0.46 -16.24 -4.41
C SER A 274 0.38 -17.67 -3.87
N LYS A 275 1.22 -18.03 -2.90
CA LYS A 275 1.22 -19.35 -2.24
C LYS A 275 0.19 -19.48 -1.13
N THR A 276 -0.43 -18.38 -0.74
CA THR A 276 -1.53 -18.43 0.22
C THR A 276 -2.74 -19.09 -0.43
N ARG A 277 -3.20 -20.19 0.18
CA ARG A 277 -4.20 -21.09 -0.43
C ARG A 277 -5.51 -20.33 -0.63
N GLU A 278 -6.11 -20.47 -1.81
CA GLU A 278 -7.36 -19.80 -2.18
C GLU A 278 -8.52 -20.08 -1.18
N ASN A 279 -8.45 -21.13 -0.35
CA ASN A 279 -9.55 -21.53 0.52
C ASN A 279 -9.33 -21.30 2.03
N ASP A 280 -8.27 -20.59 2.45
CA ASP A 280 -8.07 -20.33 3.89
C ASP A 280 -8.89 -19.12 4.37
N LEU A 281 -9.89 -19.42 5.23
CA LEU A 281 -10.67 -18.42 5.98
C LEU A 281 -9.90 -17.86 7.19
N LYS A 282 -8.70 -18.38 7.49
CA LYS A 282 -7.88 -17.97 8.62
C LYS A 282 -6.87 -16.90 8.20
N THR A 283 -6.70 -15.90 9.05
CA THR A 283 -5.69 -14.85 8.87
C THR A 283 -4.29 -15.43 8.73
N THR A 284 -3.54 -14.98 7.72
CA THR A 284 -2.12 -15.30 7.59
C THR A 284 -1.27 -14.03 7.66
N CYS A 285 -0.27 -14.03 8.54
CA CYS A 285 0.70 -12.94 8.66
C CYS A 285 1.87 -13.18 7.70
N VAL A 286 2.04 -12.29 6.72
CA VAL A 286 3.03 -12.39 5.66
C VAL A 286 4.07 -11.29 5.83
N TYR A 287 5.32 -11.70 6.04
CA TYR A 287 6.43 -10.79 6.23
C TYR A 287 7.19 -10.51 4.95
N ASN A 288 7.49 -9.23 4.73
CA ASN A 288 8.46 -8.75 3.76
C ASN A 288 8.16 -9.14 2.30
N LEU A 289 6.94 -8.82 1.86
CA LEU A 289 6.44 -9.07 0.50
C LEU A 289 7.21 -8.37 -0.62
N LEU A 290 8.08 -7.39 -0.28
CA LEU A 290 8.68 -6.54 -1.30
C LEU A 290 10.20 -6.55 -1.39
N HIS A 291 11.04 -6.87 -0.39
CA HIS A 291 12.49 -6.93 -0.64
C HIS A 291 13.31 -7.79 0.33
N ASP A 292 14.06 -8.73 -0.24
CA ASP A 292 15.29 -9.38 0.24
C ASP A 292 16.47 -8.40 0.43
N GLY A 293 16.23 -7.13 0.78
CA GLY A 293 17.29 -6.12 0.91
C GLY A 293 18.09 -5.86 -0.38
N SER A 294 17.65 -6.38 -1.53
CA SER A 294 18.03 -5.87 -2.83
C SER A 294 17.35 -4.52 -3.06
N PRO A 295 17.98 -3.57 -3.78
CA PRO A 295 17.30 -2.35 -4.20
C PRO A 295 15.97 -2.74 -4.82
N ALA A 296 14.93 -1.94 -4.59
CA ALA A 296 13.84 -1.93 -5.56
C ALA A 296 14.54 -1.58 -6.86
N LYS A 297 14.72 -2.57 -7.75
CA LYS A 297 14.99 -2.26 -9.15
C LYS A 297 13.91 -1.25 -9.46
N GLU A 298 14.34 0.00 -9.70
CA GLU A 298 13.44 1.10 -9.98
C GLU A 298 12.39 0.53 -10.92
N ILE A 299 11.14 0.50 -10.46
CA ILE A 299 10.06 -0.05 -11.27
C ILE A 299 10.11 0.79 -12.54
N ASN A 300 10.57 0.16 -13.63
CA ASN A 300 10.68 0.80 -14.94
C ASN A 300 9.25 1.00 -15.43
N ILE A 301 8.58 2.01 -14.89
CA ILE A 301 7.36 2.59 -15.45
C ILE A 301 7.87 3.49 -16.57
N LYS A 302 8.20 2.88 -17.71
CA LYS A 302 8.32 3.59 -18.98
C LYS A 302 6.94 4.02 -19.45
#